data_AF-A0A0G1HRE3-F1
#
_entry.id   AF-A0A0G1HRE3-F1
#
_cell.length_a   1.000
_cell.length_b   1.000
_cell.length_c   1.000
_cell.angle_alpha   90.00
_cell.angle_beta   90.00
_cell.angle_gamma   90.00
#
_symmetry.space_group_name_H-M   'P 1'
#
loop_
_entity.id
_entity.type
_entity.pdbx_description
1 polymer ?
#
loop_
_entity_poly.entity_id
_entity_poly.type
_entity_poly.pdbx_seq_one_letter_code
_entity_poly.pdbx_strand_id
1 'polypeptide(L)'
;MDVLLAMAILTVLATGYFLNSRGYIARAYDVRRKDDLNNIQIYLESYYDSFDTYPEDLPDCDQSLTFKQKKVSPSIPCDPTTKRPYYYETQADGYQSYKVYALLENTQDASIEKVSCTKGCGPSCAYNYGVSSPNVILNTCDVYYVCAPGGGKEGSCEVYADPVKSNCPESYKNDPTCRNACSDPKNRCKNASGKFVPK
;
A
#
# COMPACT_ATOMS: atom_id res chain seq x y z
N MET A 1 -13.46 -13.74 -54.70
CA MET A 1 -12.20 -13.82 -53.92
C MET A 1 -12.15 -12.75 -52.83
N ASP A 2 -12.76 -11.58 -53.04
CA ASP A 2 -12.68 -10.42 -52.13
C ASP A 2 -13.30 -10.66 -50.76
N VAL A 3 -14.42 -11.39 -50.69
CA VAL A 3 -15.12 -11.66 -49.42
C VAL A 3 -14.33 -12.66 -48.55
N LEU A 4 -13.65 -13.64 -49.15
CA LEU A 4 -12.84 -14.61 -48.41
C LEU A 4 -11.58 -13.96 -47.81
N LEU A 5 -10.95 -13.04 -48.55
CA LEU A 5 -9.81 -12.25 -48.05
C LEU A 5 -10.26 -11.34 -46.90
N ALA A 6 -11.39 -10.66 -47.05
CA ALA A 6 -11.94 -9.79 -46.01
C ALA A 6 -12.27 -10.57 -44.72
N MET A 7 -12.90 -11.75 -44.84
CA MET A 7 -13.18 -12.60 -43.68
C MET A 7 -11.90 -13.11 -43.01
N ALA A 8 -10.86 -13.49 -43.78
CA ALA A 8 -9.59 -13.93 -43.23
C ALA A 8 -8.85 -12.81 -42.46
N ILE A 9 -8.92 -11.57 -42.94
CA ILE A 9 -8.33 -10.42 -42.23
C ILE A 9 -9.11 -10.12 -40.95
N LEU A 10 -10.45 -10.15 -40.99
CA LEU A 10 -11.30 -9.90 -39.83
C LEU A 10 -11.11 -10.96 -38.73
N THR A 11 -10.94 -12.22 -39.08
CA THR A 11 -10.68 -13.28 -38.08
C THR A 11 -9.33 -13.12 -37.40
N VAL A 12 -8.28 -12.81 -38.16
CA VAL A 12 -6.93 -12.56 -37.61
C VAL A 12 -6.93 -11.34 -36.68
N LEU A 13 -7.58 -10.25 -37.08
CA LEU A 13 -7.69 -9.04 -36.25
C LEU A 13 -8.52 -9.29 -34.97
N ALA A 14 -9.64 -10.02 -35.08
CA ALA A 14 -10.45 -10.38 -33.93
C ALA A 14 -9.67 -11.23 -32.93
N THR A 15 -8.91 -12.24 -33.38
CA THR A 15 -8.10 -13.08 -32.49
C THR A 15 -6.99 -12.28 -31.79
N GLY A 16 -6.31 -11.37 -32.50
CA GLY A 16 -5.27 -10.52 -31.90
C GLY A 16 -5.79 -9.56 -30.81
N TYR A 17 -7.04 -9.09 -30.96
CA TYR A 17 -7.68 -8.18 -30.00
C TYR A 17 -8.00 -8.85 -28.65
N PHE A 18 -8.51 -10.09 -28.67
CA PHE A 18 -8.89 -10.80 -27.43
C PHE A 18 -7.69 -11.21 -26.56
N LEU A 19 -6.52 -11.42 -27.14
CA LEU A 19 -5.34 -11.90 -26.41
C LEU A 19 -4.69 -10.83 -25.52
N ASN A 20 -4.89 -9.54 -25.81
CA ASN A 20 -4.21 -8.45 -25.10
C ASN A 20 -5.12 -7.63 -24.16
N SER A 21 -6.45 -7.75 -24.25
CA SER A 21 -7.39 -6.93 -23.48
C SER A 21 -7.31 -7.11 -21.97
N ARG A 22 -6.94 -8.31 -21.49
CA ARG A 22 -6.88 -8.63 -20.04
C ARG A 22 -5.87 -7.75 -19.29
N GLY A 23 -4.67 -7.54 -19.85
CA GLY A 23 -3.65 -6.72 -19.21
C GLY A 23 -4.04 -5.24 -19.14
N TYR A 24 -4.74 -4.74 -20.15
CA TYR A 24 -5.26 -3.36 -20.16
C TYR A 24 -6.39 -3.17 -19.14
N ILE A 25 -7.30 -4.13 -19.02
CA ILE A 25 -8.40 -4.09 -18.03
C ILE A 25 -7.84 -4.14 -16.60
N ALA A 26 -6.88 -5.04 -16.33
CA ALA A 26 -6.23 -5.14 -15.02
C ALA A 26 -5.59 -3.80 -14.61
N ARG A 27 -4.85 -3.16 -15.52
CA ARG A 27 -4.27 -1.83 -15.27
C ARG A 27 -5.33 -0.75 -15.03
N ALA A 28 -6.44 -0.77 -15.77
CA ALA A 28 -7.54 0.17 -15.56
C ALA A 28 -8.19 -0.01 -14.18
N TYR A 29 -8.36 -1.26 -13.74
CA TYR A 29 -8.84 -1.58 -12.39
C TYR A 29 -7.84 -1.18 -11.30
N ASP A 30 -6.54 -1.34 -11.53
CA ASP A 30 -5.53 -0.85 -10.60
C ASP A 30 -5.52 0.67 -10.47
N VAL A 31 -5.74 1.41 -11.58
CA VAL A 31 -5.95 2.86 -11.52
C VAL A 31 -7.18 3.18 -10.67
N ARG A 32 -8.29 2.46 -10.86
CA ARG A 32 -9.49 2.63 -10.03
C ARG A 32 -9.23 2.32 -8.57
N ARG A 33 -8.55 1.22 -8.21
CA ARG A 33 -8.20 0.89 -6.81
C ARG A 33 -7.42 2.02 -6.15
N LYS A 34 -6.46 2.61 -6.86
CA LYS A 34 -5.65 3.72 -6.34
C LYS A 34 -6.50 4.96 -6.10
N ASP A 35 -7.40 5.28 -7.03
CA ASP A 35 -8.35 6.40 -6.89
C ASP A 35 -9.35 6.17 -5.76
N ASP A 36 -9.89 4.96 -5.64
CA ASP A 36 -10.81 4.54 -4.59
C ASP A 36 -10.17 4.71 -3.20
N LEU A 37 -8.94 4.23 -3.01
CA LEU A 37 -8.20 4.39 -1.76
C LEU A 37 -7.93 5.86 -1.45
N ASN A 38 -7.60 6.68 -2.45
CA ASN A 38 -7.43 8.12 -2.28
C ASN A 38 -8.74 8.82 -1.87
N ASN A 39 -9.87 8.43 -2.44
CA ASN A 39 -11.18 8.96 -2.05
C ASN A 39 -11.55 8.54 -0.61
N ILE A 40 -11.31 7.29 -0.24
CA ILE A 40 -11.48 6.81 1.14
C ILE A 40 -10.60 7.62 2.10
N GLN A 41 -9.35 7.89 1.72
CA GLN A 41 -8.43 8.73 2.48
C GLN A 41 -9.06 10.10 2.79
N ILE A 42 -9.55 10.80 1.76
CA ILE A 42 -10.22 12.10 1.92
C ILE A 42 -11.41 12.03 2.88
N TYR A 43 -12.21 10.97 2.80
CA TYR A 43 -13.36 10.78 3.67
C TYR A 43 -12.95 10.55 5.13
N LEU A 44 -11.89 9.78 5.34
CA LEU A 44 -11.34 9.50 6.67
C LEU A 44 -10.71 10.75 7.30
N GLU A 45 -9.95 11.54 6.54
CA GLU A 45 -9.43 12.82 7.03
C GLU A 45 -10.57 13.80 7.36
N SER A 46 -11.58 13.91 6.50
CA SER A 46 -12.76 14.74 6.80
C SER A 46 -13.54 14.25 8.02
N TYR A 47 -13.54 12.95 8.30
CA TYR A 47 -14.13 12.37 9.50
C TYR A 47 -13.29 12.76 10.73
N TYR A 48 -11.97 12.62 10.66
CA TYR A 48 -11.06 12.99 11.74
C TYR A 48 -11.16 14.48 12.09
N ASP A 49 -11.16 15.38 11.09
CA ASP A 49 -11.31 16.83 11.28
C ASP A 49 -12.58 17.22 12.05
N SER A 50 -13.58 16.34 12.07
CA SER A 50 -14.83 16.57 12.78
C SER A 50 -14.89 15.90 14.17
N PHE A 51 -14.12 14.82 14.41
CA PHE A 51 -14.23 13.97 15.62
C PHE A 51 -12.95 13.77 16.41
N ASP A 52 -11.83 14.28 15.92
CA ASP A 52 -10.50 14.03 16.47
C ASP A 52 -10.21 12.52 16.61
N THR A 53 -10.84 11.69 15.77
CA THR A 53 -10.72 10.22 15.77
C THR A 53 -11.20 9.64 14.45
N TYR A 54 -10.62 8.52 14.03
CA TYR A 54 -11.06 7.74 12.86
C TYR A 54 -12.19 6.76 13.23
N PRO A 55 -13.02 6.33 12.27
CA PRO A 55 -14.07 5.37 12.56
C PRO A 55 -13.48 4.00 12.97
N GLU A 56 -14.20 3.26 13.82
CA GLU A 56 -13.79 1.90 14.21
C GLU A 56 -13.84 0.93 13.02
N ASP A 57 -14.89 1.07 12.20
CA ASP A 57 -15.10 0.30 10.99
C ASP A 57 -15.57 1.21 9.84
N LEU A 58 -15.30 0.79 8.60
CA LEU A 58 -15.94 1.37 7.43
C LEU A 58 -17.28 0.67 7.17
N PRO A 59 -18.29 1.42 6.67
CA PRO A 59 -19.53 0.79 6.23
C PRO A 59 -19.29 -0.06 4.99
N ASP A 60 -20.28 -0.89 4.65
CA ASP A 60 -20.22 -1.68 3.43
C ASP A 60 -20.10 -0.80 2.18
N CYS A 61 -19.64 -1.45 1.12
CA CYS A 61 -19.72 -0.97 -0.26
C CYS A 61 -21.02 -0.21 -0.57
N ASP A 62 -20.87 0.87 -1.34
CA ASP A 62 -21.97 1.73 -1.82
C ASP A 62 -22.78 2.42 -0.71
N GLN A 63 -22.43 2.21 0.56
CA GLN A 63 -22.98 2.94 1.69
C GLN A 63 -22.14 4.18 2.00
N SER A 64 -22.81 5.22 2.50
CA SER A 64 -22.14 6.44 2.91
C SER A 64 -21.51 6.28 4.29
N LEU A 65 -20.31 6.81 4.47
CA LEU A 65 -19.76 7.05 5.80
C LEU A 65 -20.60 8.16 6.45
N THR A 66 -21.28 7.83 7.53
CA THR A 66 -22.13 8.77 8.26
C THR A 66 -21.59 8.97 9.66
N PHE A 67 -21.78 10.18 10.17
CA PHE A 67 -21.49 10.54 11.55
C PHE A 67 -22.67 11.29 12.17
N LYS A 68 -23.13 10.89 13.37
CA LYS A 68 -24.31 11.49 14.06
C LYS A 68 -25.43 11.85 13.06
N GLN A 69 -25.71 10.94 12.12
CA GLN A 69 -26.70 11.08 11.05
C GLN A 69 -26.38 12.09 9.92
N LYS A 70 -25.22 12.76 9.95
CA LYS A 70 -24.68 13.56 8.84
C LYS A 70 -23.83 12.70 7.93
N LYS A 71 -24.06 12.81 6.63
CA LYS A 71 -23.28 12.15 5.59
C LYS A 71 -21.90 12.83 5.42
N VAL A 72 -20.82 12.07 5.61
CA VAL A 72 -19.42 12.51 5.46
C VAL A 72 -18.87 12.15 4.08
N SER A 73 -19.22 10.97 3.55
CA SER A 73 -18.83 10.54 2.20
C SER A 73 -20.05 10.29 1.30
N PRO A 74 -19.92 10.41 -0.05
CA PRO A 74 -20.97 10.01 -0.99
C PRO A 74 -21.32 8.52 -0.85
N SER A 75 -20.34 7.64 -1.05
CA SER A 75 -20.39 6.20 -0.82
C SER A 75 -18.97 5.64 -0.74
N ILE A 76 -18.78 4.54 -0.01
CA ILE A 76 -17.50 3.82 0.02
C ILE A 76 -17.40 2.95 -1.25
N PRO A 77 -16.33 3.12 -2.06
CA PRO A 77 -16.15 2.33 -3.27
C PRO A 77 -15.77 0.87 -2.96
N CYS A 78 -16.13 -0.03 -3.86
CA CYS A 78 -15.70 -1.43 -3.82
C CYS A 78 -14.50 -1.70 -4.72
N ASP A 79 -13.76 -2.76 -4.39
CA ASP A 79 -12.78 -3.31 -5.32
C ASP A 79 -13.46 -3.69 -6.66
N PRO A 80 -12.95 -3.19 -7.80
CA PRO A 80 -13.61 -3.35 -9.10
C PRO A 80 -13.66 -4.80 -9.60
N THR A 81 -12.77 -5.67 -9.13
CA THR A 81 -12.72 -7.09 -9.52
C THR A 81 -13.54 -7.95 -8.57
N THR A 82 -13.33 -7.83 -7.27
CA THR A 82 -13.94 -8.71 -6.26
C THR A 82 -15.32 -8.24 -5.80
N LYS A 83 -15.66 -6.97 -6.02
CA LYS A 83 -16.89 -6.32 -5.54
C LYS A 83 -17.05 -6.34 -4.02
N ARG A 84 -15.93 -6.43 -3.30
CA ARG A 84 -15.88 -6.41 -1.83
C ARG A 84 -15.32 -5.08 -1.32
N PRO A 85 -15.60 -4.73 -0.05
CA PRO A 85 -14.95 -3.60 0.60
C PRO A 85 -13.43 -3.78 0.64
N TYR A 86 -12.70 -2.65 0.62
CA TYR A 86 -11.27 -2.64 0.87
C TYR A 86 -10.96 -2.99 2.33
N TYR A 87 -9.80 -3.59 2.58
CA TYR A 87 -9.41 -3.91 3.95
C TYR A 87 -9.01 -2.64 4.69
N TYR A 88 -9.71 -2.36 5.77
CA TYR A 88 -9.52 -1.23 6.66
C TYR A 88 -9.05 -1.74 8.02
N GLU A 89 -8.05 -1.09 8.58
CA GLU A 89 -7.66 -1.25 9.98
C GLU A 89 -7.40 0.11 10.61
N THR A 90 -7.74 0.22 11.90
CA THR A 90 -7.49 1.40 12.72
C THR A 90 -6.75 1.00 13.99
N GLN A 91 -6.07 1.95 14.63
CA GLN A 91 -5.42 1.72 15.91
C GLN A 91 -6.47 1.35 16.97
N ALA A 92 -6.31 0.21 17.63
CA ALA A 92 -7.26 -0.31 18.62
C ALA A 92 -7.56 0.68 19.76
N ASP A 93 -6.56 1.44 20.20
CA ASP A 93 -6.70 2.39 21.30
C ASP A 93 -6.77 3.84 20.77
N GLY A 94 -7.96 4.43 20.84
CA GLY A 94 -8.20 5.85 20.52
C GLY A 94 -8.39 6.16 19.04
N TYR A 95 -8.25 5.17 18.14
CA TYR A 95 -8.49 5.28 16.70
C TYR A 95 -7.81 6.51 16.07
N GLN A 96 -6.54 6.73 16.42
CA GLN A 96 -5.76 7.90 15.99
C GLN A 96 -4.95 7.68 14.71
N SER A 97 -5.02 6.48 14.15
CA SER A 97 -4.42 6.18 12.85
C SER A 97 -5.19 5.10 12.12
N TYR A 98 -5.14 5.11 10.80
CA TYR A 98 -5.76 4.09 9.96
C TYR A 98 -4.83 3.63 8.85
N LYS A 99 -5.15 2.47 8.28
CA LYS A 99 -4.52 1.92 7.06
C LYS A 99 -5.60 1.27 6.20
N VAL A 100 -5.53 1.50 4.90
CA VAL A 100 -6.43 0.89 3.91
C VAL A 100 -5.59 0.22 2.84
N TYR A 101 -5.92 -1.01 2.49
CA TYR A 101 -5.11 -1.82 1.58
C TYR A 101 -5.88 -2.28 0.34
N ALA A 102 -5.12 -2.47 -0.74
CA ALA A 102 -5.59 -3.04 -1.98
C ALA A 102 -4.55 -3.99 -2.58
N LEU A 103 -5.03 -4.94 -3.39
CA LEU A 103 -4.19 -5.83 -4.18
C LEU A 103 -4.26 -5.39 -5.65
N LEU A 104 -3.20 -4.75 -6.12
CA LEU A 104 -3.02 -4.40 -7.53
C LEU A 104 -2.63 -5.65 -8.32
N GLU A 105 -3.24 -5.82 -9.48
CA GLU A 105 -3.00 -6.95 -10.38
C GLU A 105 -1.67 -6.78 -11.16
N ASN A 106 -1.31 -5.54 -11.49
CA ASN A 106 -0.03 -5.20 -12.08
C ASN A 106 1.07 -5.12 -11.01
N THR A 107 1.75 -6.25 -10.76
CA THR A 107 2.84 -6.35 -9.78
C THR A 107 4.09 -5.53 -10.13
N GLN A 108 4.17 -4.98 -11.34
CA GLN A 108 5.24 -4.08 -11.79
C GLN A 108 4.86 -2.60 -11.67
N ASP A 109 3.71 -2.27 -11.05
CA ASP A 109 3.34 -0.88 -10.82
C ASP A 109 4.31 -0.21 -9.83
N ALA A 110 4.93 0.89 -10.26
CA ALA A 110 5.89 1.63 -9.45
C ALA A 110 5.29 2.16 -8.13
N SER A 111 3.96 2.27 -8.04
CA SER A 111 3.30 2.66 -6.79
C SER A 111 3.50 1.63 -5.68
N ILE A 112 3.68 0.34 -6.00
CA ILE A 112 3.94 -0.74 -5.03
C ILE A 112 5.27 -0.50 -4.32
N GLU A 113 6.32 -0.19 -5.07
CA GLU A 113 7.64 0.15 -4.53
C GLU A 113 7.60 1.46 -3.75
N LYS A 114 6.89 2.46 -4.26
CA LYS A 114 6.74 3.77 -3.59
C LYS A 114 6.16 3.64 -2.18
N VAL A 115 5.28 2.67 -1.93
CA VAL A 115 4.69 2.40 -0.61
C VAL A 115 5.37 1.24 0.13
N SER A 116 6.51 0.75 -0.37
CA SER A 116 7.31 -0.33 0.23
C SER A 116 6.57 -1.67 0.38
N CYS A 117 5.57 -1.93 -0.45
CA CYS A 117 4.75 -3.14 -0.40
C CYS A 117 5.17 -4.24 -1.39
N THR A 118 6.40 -4.19 -1.91
CA THR A 118 6.92 -5.16 -2.89
C THR A 118 6.97 -6.59 -2.38
N LYS A 119 6.98 -6.78 -1.05
CA LYS A 119 6.99 -8.08 -0.38
C LYS A 119 5.67 -8.40 0.31
N GLY A 120 4.63 -7.62 0.00
CA GLY A 120 3.34 -7.71 0.65
C GLY A 120 3.20 -6.72 1.81
N CYS A 121 1.96 -6.40 2.09
CA CYS A 121 1.50 -5.48 3.12
C CYS A 121 0.20 -5.98 3.76
N GLY A 122 -0.10 -5.42 4.93
CA GLY A 122 -1.33 -5.70 5.67
C GLY A 122 -1.37 -7.11 6.26
N PRO A 123 -2.55 -7.59 6.66
CA PRO A 123 -2.69 -8.89 7.32
C PRO A 123 -2.30 -10.02 6.36
N SER A 124 -1.52 -10.97 6.87
CA SER A 124 -1.01 -12.12 6.11
C SER A 124 -0.27 -11.76 4.81
N CYS A 125 0.20 -10.51 4.66
CA CYS A 125 0.92 -10.04 3.47
C CYS A 125 0.12 -10.13 2.18
N ALA A 126 -1.21 -10.09 2.28
CA ALA A 126 -2.12 -10.34 1.17
C ALA A 126 -2.24 -9.18 0.17
N TYR A 127 -1.71 -8.00 0.50
CA TYR A 127 -1.87 -6.77 -0.28
C TYR A 127 -0.53 -6.26 -0.79
N ASN A 128 -0.52 -5.46 -1.85
CA ASN A 128 0.71 -4.87 -2.40
C ASN A 128 0.60 -3.34 -2.58
N TYR A 129 -0.48 -2.73 -2.10
CA TYR A 129 -0.68 -1.29 -2.10
C TYR A 129 -1.56 -0.87 -0.93
N GLY A 130 -1.43 0.38 -0.51
CA GLY A 130 -2.27 0.93 0.54
C GLY A 130 -2.05 2.42 0.74
N VAL A 131 -2.92 3.01 1.56
CA VAL A 131 -2.81 4.37 2.09
C VAL A 131 -2.97 4.33 3.61
N SER A 132 -2.41 5.32 4.30
CA SER A 132 -2.50 5.42 5.76
C SER A 132 -2.64 6.87 6.18
N SER A 133 -3.05 7.07 7.44
CA SER A 133 -2.99 8.41 8.06
C SER A 133 -1.54 8.91 8.12
N PRO A 134 -1.31 10.24 8.16
CA PRO A 134 0.04 10.83 8.08
C PRO A 134 1.00 10.41 9.21
N ASN A 135 0.45 9.98 10.35
CA ASN A 135 1.20 9.61 11.55
C ASN A 135 1.62 8.13 11.60
N VAL A 136 1.23 7.30 10.62
CA VAL A 136 1.57 5.87 10.61
C VAL A 136 2.02 5.41 9.23
N ILE A 137 2.79 4.32 9.21
CA ILE A 137 3.27 3.66 8.00
C ILE A 137 2.44 2.40 7.72
N LEU A 138 2.37 1.96 6.45
CA LEU A 138 1.78 0.67 6.12
C LEU A 138 2.53 -0.49 6.80
N ASN A 139 1.79 -1.52 7.20
CA ASN A 139 2.38 -2.75 7.73
C ASN A 139 3.00 -3.54 6.57
N THR A 140 4.30 -3.36 6.32
CA THR A 140 5.04 -4.14 5.32
C THR A 140 5.47 -5.49 5.89
N CYS A 141 5.54 -6.53 5.05
CA CYS A 141 5.82 -7.89 5.52
C CYS A 141 7.29 -8.28 5.62
N ASP A 142 8.14 -7.54 4.91
CA ASP A 142 9.59 -7.67 5.01
C ASP A 142 10.13 -6.34 5.52
N VAL A 143 10.09 -6.17 6.83
CA VAL A 143 10.66 -4.98 7.48
C VAL A 143 12.14 -5.24 7.73
N TYR A 144 13.00 -4.39 7.18
CA TYR A 144 14.43 -4.47 7.44
C TYR A 144 14.80 -3.52 8.58
N TYR A 145 15.29 -4.12 9.66
CA TYR A 145 15.92 -3.40 10.74
C TYR A 145 17.40 -3.25 10.45
N VAL A 146 17.95 -2.08 10.70
CA VAL A 146 19.36 -1.79 10.46
C VAL A 146 19.93 -0.98 11.62
N CYS A 147 21.24 -1.03 11.77
CA CYS A 147 21.92 -0.21 12.77
C CYS A 147 22.08 1.22 12.24
N ALA A 148 21.41 2.18 12.86
CA ALA A 148 21.40 3.57 12.43
C ALA A 148 22.82 4.18 12.43
N PRO A 149 23.12 5.16 11.55
CA PRO A 149 24.45 5.75 11.39
C PRO A 149 25.03 6.35 12.67
N GLY A 150 24.15 6.89 13.54
CA GLY A 150 24.53 7.48 14.84
C GLY A 150 24.56 6.48 16.00
N GLY A 151 24.57 5.17 15.73
CA GLY A 151 24.36 4.11 16.73
C GLY A 151 25.42 4.00 17.84
N GLY A 152 25.18 3.05 18.76
CA GLY A 152 26.02 2.76 19.94
C GLY A 152 25.30 2.90 21.29
N LYS A 153 23.99 3.14 21.27
CA LYS A 153 23.11 3.23 22.45
C LYS A 153 21.85 2.39 22.24
N GLU A 154 21.08 2.19 23.30
CA GLU A 154 19.73 1.62 23.23
C GLU A 154 18.89 2.38 22.17
N GLY A 155 18.14 1.65 21.33
CA GLY A 155 17.38 2.22 20.21
C GLY A 155 18.16 2.44 18.90
N SER A 156 19.40 1.95 18.78
CA SER A 156 20.18 2.07 17.52
C SER A 156 19.69 1.17 16.37
N CYS A 157 18.77 0.25 16.64
CA CYS A 157 18.18 -0.65 15.64
C CYS A 157 16.87 -0.05 15.13
N GLU A 158 16.85 0.42 13.88
CA GLU A 158 15.74 1.18 13.31
C GLU A 158 15.24 0.54 12.02
N VAL A 159 13.96 0.75 11.70
CA VAL A 159 13.35 0.32 10.44
C VAL A 159 13.80 1.23 9.30
N TYR A 160 14.37 0.64 8.24
CA TYR A 160 14.72 1.34 7.01
C TYR A 160 13.93 0.75 5.85
N ALA A 161 13.38 1.62 5.01
CA ALA A 161 12.67 1.23 3.79
C ALA A 161 13.65 0.66 2.75
N ASP A 162 14.85 1.25 2.69
CA ASP A 162 15.90 0.85 1.75
C ASP A 162 17.27 0.84 2.45
N PRO A 163 17.66 -0.29 3.07
CA PRO A 163 18.99 -0.46 3.65
C PRO A 163 20.14 -0.21 2.65
N VAL A 164 19.93 -0.54 1.38
CA VAL A 164 20.97 -0.44 0.34
C VAL A 164 21.27 1.03 0.04
N LYS A 165 20.25 1.86 -0.10
CA LYS A 165 20.40 3.32 -0.27
C LYS A 165 21.11 3.97 0.91
N SER A 166 20.94 3.42 2.11
CA SER A 166 21.65 3.86 3.31
C SER A 166 23.08 3.31 3.46
N ASN A 167 23.53 2.48 2.50
CA ASN A 167 24.78 1.73 2.54
C ASN A 167 24.94 0.95 3.86
N CYS A 168 23.89 0.27 4.27
CA CYS A 168 23.90 -0.58 5.47
C CYS A 168 24.70 -1.86 5.20
N PRO A 169 25.72 -2.18 6.03
CA PRO A 169 26.53 -3.39 5.89
C PRO A 169 25.72 -4.67 6.13
N GLU A 170 24.82 -4.64 7.12
CA GLU A 170 23.86 -5.71 7.38
C GLU A 170 22.45 -5.13 7.56
N SER A 171 21.46 -5.99 7.31
CA SER A 171 20.05 -5.73 7.56
C SER A 171 19.40 -6.97 8.16
N TYR A 172 18.56 -6.77 9.16
CA TYR A 172 17.92 -7.82 9.94
C TYR A 172 16.43 -7.85 9.62
N LYS A 173 16.00 -8.90 8.93
CA LYS A 173 14.60 -9.06 8.54
C LYS A 173 13.73 -9.36 9.77
N ASN A 174 12.74 -8.53 10.02
CA ASN A 174 11.74 -8.67 11.09
C ASN A 174 12.36 -8.88 12.49
N ASP A 175 13.55 -8.32 12.74
CA ASP A 175 14.27 -8.44 14.00
C ASP A 175 14.57 -7.05 14.59
N PRO A 176 13.72 -6.57 15.54
CA PRO A 176 13.86 -5.25 16.15
C PRO A 176 15.07 -5.11 17.08
N THR A 177 15.81 -6.20 17.32
CA THR A 177 17.03 -6.17 18.12
C THR A 177 18.27 -6.01 17.26
N CYS A 178 18.16 -6.18 15.93
CA CYS A 178 19.29 -6.26 15.02
C CYS A 178 20.33 -7.30 15.51
N ARG A 179 19.87 -8.39 16.13
CA ARG A 179 20.69 -9.37 16.86
C ARG A 179 21.69 -8.77 17.85
N ASN A 180 21.37 -7.62 18.45
CA ASN A 180 22.25 -6.82 19.31
C ASN A 180 23.58 -6.39 18.65
N ALA A 181 23.64 -6.36 17.32
CA ALA A 181 24.85 -6.10 16.55
C ALA A 181 25.23 -4.60 16.45
N CYS A 182 24.31 -3.70 16.80
CA CYS A 182 24.47 -2.25 16.59
C CYS A 182 25.49 -1.56 17.51
N SER A 183 25.95 -2.26 18.55
CA SER A 183 27.08 -1.82 19.37
C SER A 183 28.36 -1.73 18.55
N ASP A 184 28.57 -2.64 17.58
CA ASP A 184 29.72 -2.60 16.68
C ASP A 184 29.51 -1.52 15.60
N PRO A 185 30.40 -0.49 15.53
CA PRO A 185 30.35 0.52 14.47
C PRO A 185 30.37 -0.04 13.05
N LYS A 186 30.93 -1.24 12.82
CA LYS A 186 31.00 -1.87 11.49
C LYS A 186 29.65 -2.29 10.95
N ASN A 187 28.65 -2.48 11.81
CA ASN A 187 27.31 -2.91 11.39
C ASN A 187 26.40 -1.72 11.10
N ARG A 188 26.87 -0.48 11.31
CA ARG A 188 26.08 0.75 11.17
C ARG A 188 26.01 1.20 9.71
N CYS A 189 24.83 1.66 9.30
CA CYS A 189 24.63 2.30 8.00
C CYS A 189 25.48 3.57 7.88
N LYS A 190 25.89 3.94 6.67
CA LYS A 190 26.69 5.15 6.46
C LYS A 190 25.87 6.43 6.53
N ASN A 191 24.59 6.37 6.18
CA ASN A 191 23.67 7.50 6.20
C ASN A 191 22.22 7.05 6.44
N ALA A 192 21.30 8.01 6.55
CA ALA A 192 19.88 7.76 6.79
C ALA A 192 19.01 7.93 5.52
N SER A 193 19.60 7.88 4.32
CA SER A 193 18.91 8.22 3.06
C SER A 193 17.83 7.22 2.63
N GLY A 194 17.89 5.99 3.15
CA GLY A 194 16.88 4.95 3.04
C GLY A 194 16.06 4.75 4.31
N LYS A 195 16.17 5.66 5.29
CA LYS A 195 15.24 5.71 6.42
C LYS A 195 13.84 6.01 5.89
N PHE A 196 12.83 5.36 6.45
CA PHE A 196 11.45 5.65 6.11
C PHE A 196 11.12 7.08 6.53
N VAL A 197 10.67 7.92 5.60
CA VAL A 197 10.18 9.28 5.88
C VAL A 197 8.66 9.26 5.63
N PRO A 198 7.82 9.36 6.67
CA PRO A 198 6.40 9.61 6.48
C PRO A 198 6.24 10.88 5.66
N LYS A 199 5.50 10.82 4.55
CA LYS A 199 5.12 12.00 3.78
C LYS A 199 3.74 12.45 4.17
#